data_AF-A0A7W9IHB8-F1
#
_entry.id   AF-A0A7W9IHB8-F1
#
_cell.length_a   1.000
_cell.length_b   1.000
_cell.length_c   1.000
_cell.angle_alpha   90.00
_cell.angle_beta   90.00
_cell.angle_gamma   90.00
#
_symmetry.space_group_name_H-M   'P 1'
#
loop_
_entity.id
_entity.type
_entity.pdbx_description
1 polymer ?
#
loop_
_entity_poly.entity_id
_entity_poly.type
_entity_poly.pdbx_seq_one_letter_code
_entity_poly.pdbx_strand_id
1 'polypeptide(L)'
;MDDPPPLRVDLRACRVWQGQEELSLTLLEFRLLALLVDHAGVVVTREQIMHEVWGTGWRPSKTLDMHISWLRRKLSDDATWPTYITTVRGIGFRFDGAAEVVGYPASPASAGDALALARAVLAELRALADSAQARLAELERAHTEEVTSSA
;
A
#
# COMPACT_ATOMS: atom_id res chain seq x y z
N MET A 1 -10.93 28.53 3.33
CA MET A 1 -10.94 27.05 3.23
C MET A 1 -9.63 26.75 2.56
N ASP A 2 -8.60 26.52 3.37
CA ASP A 2 -7.26 26.28 2.87
C ASP A 2 -7.26 24.96 2.12
N ASP A 3 -6.79 24.99 0.89
CA ASP A 3 -6.59 23.80 0.07
C ASP A 3 -5.56 22.92 0.80
N PRO A 4 -5.77 21.61 0.93
CA PRO A 4 -4.74 20.71 1.47
C PRO A 4 -3.40 20.92 0.80
N PRO A 5 -2.28 20.86 1.55
CA PRO A 5 -0.97 20.85 0.91
C PRO A 5 -0.84 19.60 0.01
N PRO A 6 -0.17 19.72 -1.15
CA PRO A 6 0.08 18.57 -2.01
C PRO A 6 0.96 17.55 -1.28
N LEU A 7 0.75 16.27 -1.59
CA LEU A 7 1.63 15.21 -1.13
C LEU A 7 2.86 15.13 -2.04
N ARG A 8 4.05 15.03 -1.47
CA ARG A 8 5.25 14.63 -2.22
C ARG A 8 5.53 13.16 -1.94
N VAL A 9 5.61 12.33 -2.97
CA VAL A 9 5.79 10.87 -2.84
C VAL A 9 7.09 10.47 -3.53
N ASP A 10 8.09 10.03 -2.76
CA ASP A 10 9.32 9.45 -3.30
C ASP A 10 9.21 7.92 -3.31
N LEU A 11 9.07 7.38 -4.52
CA LEU A 11 8.89 5.94 -4.72
C LEU A 11 10.16 5.13 -4.46
N ARG A 12 11.35 5.73 -4.65
CA ARG A 12 12.63 5.03 -4.44
C ARG A 12 13.00 4.97 -2.97
N ALA A 13 12.77 6.08 -2.26
CA ALA A 13 13.05 6.18 -0.84
C ALA A 13 11.91 5.61 0.03
N CYS A 14 10.76 5.30 -0.56
CA CYS A 14 9.52 4.94 0.14
C CYS A 14 9.11 5.99 1.19
N ARG A 15 9.18 7.27 0.80
CA ARG A 15 8.91 8.40 1.70
C ARG A 15 7.81 9.28 1.15
N VAL A 16 7.05 9.86 2.07
CA VAL A 16 5.92 10.72 1.73
C VAL A 16 6.00 11.96 2.60
N TRP A 17 5.76 13.12 2.00
CA TRP A 17 5.63 14.38 2.72
C TRP A 17 4.27 14.99 2.45
N GLN A 18 3.70 15.62 3.47
CA GLN A 18 2.54 16.49 3.35
C GLN A 18 3.02 17.93 3.55
N GLY A 19 3.12 18.70 2.46
CA GLY A 19 3.82 19.98 2.49
C GLY A 19 5.30 19.79 2.84
N GLN A 20 5.71 20.23 4.03
CA GLN A 20 7.10 20.09 4.52
C GLN A 20 7.30 18.97 5.54
N GLU A 21 6.21 18.37 6.04
CA GLU A 21 6.27 17.35 7.09
C GLU A 21 6.40 15.95 6.46
N GLU A 22 7.39 15.17 6.89
CA GLU A 22 7.55 13.77 6.47
C GLU A 22 6.58 12.87 7.24
N LEU A 23 5.75 12.12 6.51
CA LEU A 23 4.80 11.18 7.07
C LEU A 23 5.49 9.84 7.31
N SER A 24 5.48 9.39 8.57
CA SER A 24 5.97 8.06 8.94
C SER A 24 4.94 6.99 8.60
N LEU A 25 4.99 6.48 7.36
CA LEU A 25 4.13 5.41 6.88
C LEU A 25 4.78 4.04 7.10
N THR A 26 3.97 3.04 7.45
CA THR A 26 4.37 1.64 7.34
C THR A 26 4.47 1.26 5.86
N LEU A 27 5.17 0.17 5.56
CA LEU A 27 5.31 -0.31 4.18
C LEU A 27 3.96 -0.58 3.49
N LEU A 28 2.97 -1.11 4.22
CA LEU A 28 1.63 -1.38 3.67
C LEU A 28 0.86 -0.08 3.40
N GLU A 29 0.91 0.88 4.32
CA GLU A 29 0.26 2.19 4.13
C GLU A 29 0.91 2.94 2.96
N PHE A 30 2.24 2.88 2.83
CA PHE A 30 2.96 3.46 1.71
C PHE A 30 2.53 2.82 0.38
N ARG A 31 2.52 1.49 0.28
CA ARG A 31 2.08 0.80 -0.95
C ARG A 31 0.62 1.13 -1.30
N LEU A 32 -0.25 1.19 -0.31
CA LEU A 32 -1.65 1.55 -0.49
C LEU A 32 -1.77 2.97 -1.05
N LEU A 33 -1.06 3.94 -0.46
CA LEU A 33 -1.06 5.31 -0.96
C LEU A 33 -0.46 5.38 -2.37
N ALA A 34 0.68 4.74 -2.61
CA ALA A 34 1.34 4.74 -3.91
C ALA A 34 0.44 4.16 -5.00
N LEU A 35 -0.26 3.06 -4.74
CA LEU A 35 -1.23 2.48 -5.67
C LEU A 35 -2.39 3.44 -5.96
N LEU A 36 -2.94 4.10 -4.94
CA LEU A 36 -4.03 5.04 -5.13
C LEU A 36 -3.59 6.31 -5.88
N VAL A 37 -2.36 6.79 -5.63
CA VAL A 37 -1.77 7.95 -6.31
C VAL A 37 -1.44 7.62 -7.77
N ASP A 38 -0.94 6.42 -8.07
CA ASP A 38 -0.70 5.96 -9.45
C ASP A 38 -1.99 5.92 -10.28
N HIS A 39 -3.11 5.63 -9.63
CA HIS A 39 -4.45 5.66 -10.19
C HIS A 39 -5.25 6.92 -9.79
N ALA A 40 -4.60 8.07 -9.58
CA ALA A 40 -5.27 9.30 -9.17
C ALA A 40 -6.47 9.64 -10.07
N GLY A 41 -7.60 9.98 -9.45
CA GLY A 41 -8.87 10.25 -10.14
C GLY A 41 -9.63 8.99 -10.62
N VAL A 42 -9.08 7.78 -10.47
CA VAL A 42 -9.72 6.52 -10.83
C VAL A 42 -10.01 5.67 -9.59
N VAL A 43 -11.16 5.01 -9.58
CA VAL A 43 -11.54 4.12 -8.47
C VAL A 43 -10.74 2.83 -8.57
N VAL A 44 -9.91 2.54 -7.57
CA VAL A 44 -9.25 1.25 -7.40
C VAL A 44 -10.14 0.36 -6.55
N THR A 45 -10.53 -0.79 -7.10
CA THR A 45 -11.44 -1.71 -6.41
C THR A 45 -10.78 -2.34 -5.19
N ARG A 46 -11.59 -2.73 -4.21
CA ARG A 46 -11.07 -3.42 -3.02
C ARG A 46 -10.33 -4.70 -3.38
N GLU A 47 -10.80 -5.43 -4.38
CA GLU A 47 -10.16 -6.66 -4.84
C GLU A 47 -8.78 -6.38 -5.48
N GLN A 48 -8.68 -5.36 -6.33
CA GLN A 48 -7.40 -4.93 -6.89
C GLN A 48 -6.43 -4.49 -5.79
N ILE A 49 -6.87 -3.67 -4.84
CA ILE A 49 -6.01 -3.20 -3.74
C ILE A 49 -5.51 -4.39 -2.91
N MET A 50 -6.39 -5.34 -2.58
CA MET A 50 -5.99 -6.54 -1.84
C MET A 50 -4.96 -7.35 -2.63
N HIS A 51 -5.18 -7.52 -3.94
CA HIS A 51 -4.26 -8.25 -4.81
C HIS A 51 -2.88 -7.59 -4.91
N GLU A 52 -2.83 -6.29 -5.18
CA GLU A 52 -1.58 -5.56 -5.45
C GLU A 52 -0.76 -5.29 -4.17
N VAL A 53 -1.43 -4.99 -3.05
CA VAL A 53 -0.74 -4.62 -1.80
C VAL A 53 -0.42 -5.84 -0.92
N TRP A 54 -1.32 -6.82 -0.86
CA TRP A 54 -1.18 -8.03 -0.02
C TRP A 54 -0.87 -9.32 -0.78
N GLY A 55 -1.11 -9.39 -2.09
CA GLY A 55 -0.87 -10.58 -2.90
C GLY A 55 -2.06 -11.55 -3.00
N THR A 56 -1.88 -12.63 -3.76
CA THR A 56 -2.92 -13.65 -3.99
C THR A 56 -3.06 -14.58 -2.77
N GLY A 57 -4.28 -14.74 -2.26
CA GLY A 57 -4.59 -15.69 -1.17
C GLY A 57 -5.09 -15.01 0.11
N TRP A 58 -5.05 -13.68 0.20
CA TRP A 58 -5.52 -12.95 1.37
C TRP A 58 -7.01 -12.57 1.26
N ARG A 59 -7.83 -12.90 2.26
CA ARG A 59 -9.12 -12.24 2.52
C ARG A 59 -9.32 -12.04 4.03
N PRO A 60 -9.25 -10.79 4.51
CA PRO A 60 -10.50 -10.06 4.77
C PRO A 60 -10.46 -8.57 4.40
N SER A 61 -11.61 -8.06 3.93
CA SER A 61 -11.84 -6.64 3.59
C SER A 61 -11.67 -5.68 4.78
N LYS A 62 -11.85 -6.17 6.02
CA LYS A 62 -11.65 -5.41 7.26
C LYS A 62 -10.20 -4.96 7.45
N THR A 63 -9.23 -5.75 6.98
CA THR A 63 -7.80 -5.36 7.02
C THR A 63 -7.57 -4.14 6.14
N LEU A 64 -8.13 -4.11 4.93
CA LEU A 64 -8.05 -2.94 4.06
C LEU A 64 -8.65 -1.68 4.69
N ASP A 65 -9.87 -1.76 5.24
CA ASP A 65 -10.51 -0.59 5.86
C ASP A 65 -9.72 -0.06 7.06
N MET A 66 -9.12 -0.96 7.85
CA MET A 66 -8.24 -0.60 8.96
C MET A 66 -7.02 0.18 8.46
N HIS A 67 -6.34 -0.31 7.42
CA HIS A 67 -5.18 0.38 6.84
C HIS A 67 -5.56 1.70 6.16
N ILE A 68 -6.73 1.80 5.51
CA ILE A 68 -7.26 3.07 4.99
C ILE A 68 -7.50 4.04 6.14
N SER A 69 -8.09 3.59 7.25
CA SER A 69 -8.34 4.43 8.42
C SER A 69 -7.04 4.95 9.04
N TRP A 70 -6.02 4.10 9.18
CA TRP A 70 -4.70 4.51 9.66
C TRP A 70 -4.00 5.47 8.71
N LEU A 71 -4.05 5.19 7.41
CA LEU A 71 -3.49 6.07 6.38
C LEU A 71 -4.17 7.44 6.40
N ARG A 72 -5.51 7.49 6.45
CA ARG A 72 -6.27 8.73 6.59
C ARG A 72 -5.87 9.53 7.82
N ARG A 73 -5.73 8.88 8.99
CA ARG A 73 -5.26 9.54 10.21
C ARG A 73 -3.89 10.16 10.04
N LYS A 74 -2.96 9.50 9.35
CA LYS A 74 -1.61 10.03 9.10
C LYS A 74 -1.61 11.17 8.07
N LEU A 75 -2.55 11.16 7.14
CA LEU A 75 -2.77 12.24 6.17
C LEU A 75 -3.60 13.40 6.73
N SER A 76 -4.07 13.30 7.98
CA SER A 76 -5.09 14.19 8.54
C SER A 76 -6.34 14.31 7.64
N ASP A 77 -6.72 13.21 6.99
CA ASP A 77 -7.82 13.11 6.04
C ASP A 77 -9.10 12.61 6.73
N ASP A 78 -10.24 13.25 6.48
CA ASP A 78 -11.52 12.89 7.08
C ASP A 78 -12.30 11.90 6.18
N ALA A 79 -12.93 10.89 6.78
CA ALA A 79 -13.67 9.89 6.00
C ALA A 79 -15.02 10.40 5.47
N THR A 80 -15.61 11.40 6.13
CA THR A 80 -16.90 12.01 5.79
C THR A 80 -16.71 13.15 4.79
N TRP A 81 -15.62 13.90 4.93
CA TRP A 81 -15.22 15.01 4.07
C TRP A 81 -13.80 14.76 3.53
N PRO A 82 -13.64 13.75 2.66
CA PRO A 82 -12.32 13.34 2.18
C PRO A 82 -11.69 14.39 1.30
N THR A 83 -10.43 14.65 1.61
CA THR A 83 -9.58 15.60 0.90
C THR A 83 -8.60 14.84 -0.01
N TYR A 84 -8.11 13.70 0.45
CA TYR A 84 -7.19 12.85 -0.31
C TYR A 84 -7.83 11.54 -0.76
N ILE A 85 -8.41 10.77 0.17
CA ILE A 85 -8.88 9.41 -0.13
C ILE A 85 -10.40 9.38 -0.07
N THR A 86 -11.06 9.27 -1.22
CA THR A 86 -12.51 9.13 -1.30
C THR A 86 -12.94 7.67 -1.23
N THR A 87 -13.91 7.35 -0.37
CA THR A 87 -14.57 6.04 -0.36
C THR A 87 -15.69 6.01 -1.40
N VAL A 88 -15.55 5.15 -2.40
CA VAL A 88 -16.64 4.84 -3.33
C VAL A 88 -17.37 3.61 -2.81
N ARG A 89 -18.51 3.86 -2.15
CA ARG A 89 -19.28 2.83 -1.43
C ARG A 89 -19.57 1.63 -2.33
N GLY A 90 -19.26 0.44 -1.81
CA GLY A 90 -19.47 -0.84 -2.52
C GLY A 90 -18.42 -1.18 -3.57
N ILE A 91 -17.52 -0.26 -3.94
CA ILE A 91 -16.56 -0.46 -5.04
C ILE A 91 -15.11 -0.45 -4.52
N GLY A 92 -14.70 0.62 -3.83
CA GLY A 92 -13.30 0.79 -3.46
C GLY A 92 -12.94 2.20 -3.04
N PHE A 93 -11.73 2.61 -3.38
CA PHE A 93 -11.15 3.88 -2.97
C PHE A 93 -10.56 4.61 -4.18
N ARG A 94 -10.54 5.93 -4.10
CA ARG A 94 -9.95 6.81 -5.12
C ARG A 94 -9.12 7.87 -4.44
N PHE A 95 -8.00 8.22 -5.03
CA PHE A 95 -7.24 9.39 -4.63
C PHE A 95 -7.69 10.62 -5.42
N ASP A 96 -8.17 11.65 -4.72
CA ASP A 96 -8.65 12.92 -5.28
C ASP A 96 -7.77 14.11 -4.92
N GLY A 97 -6.75 13.92 -4.09
CA GLY A 97 -5.84 14.98 -3.68
C GLY A 97 -4.77 15.33 -4.72
N ALA A 98 -4.02 16.40 -4.46
CA ALA A 98 -2.82 16.73 -5.25
C ALA A 98 -1.62 15.92 -4.76
N ALA A 99 -0.89 15.31 -5.69
CA ALA A 99 0.36 14.61 -5.39
C ALA A 99 1.44 14.88 -6.46
N GLU A 100 2.66 15.13 -6.00
CA GLU A 100 3.89 15.17 -6.81
C GLU A 100 4.68 13.89 -6.56
N VAL A 101 4.87 13.08 -7.60
CA VAL A 101 5.62 11.82 -7.52
C VAL A 101 7.06 12.05 -7.98
N VAL A 102 8.02 11.80 -7.09
CA VAL A 102 9.46 11.98 -7.30
C VAL A 102 10.14 10.61 -7.36
N GLY A 103 11.20 10.50 -8.16
CA GLY A 103 11.98 9.25 -8.29
C GLY A 103 11.67 8.43 -9.55
N TYR A 104 10.82 8.93 -10.45
CA TYR A 104 10.82 8.48 -11.85
C TYR A 104 12.07 9.05 -12.55
N PRO A 105 12.78 8.29 -13.42
CA PRO A 105 13.71 8.94 -14.33
C PRO A 105 12.93 9.96 -15.19
N ALA A 106 13.52 11.13 -15.38
CA ALA A 106 12.95 12.20 -16.18
C ALA A 106 12.94 11.82 -17.67
N SER A 107 12.00 10.96 -18.08
CA SER A 107 11.39 10.91 -19.42
C SER A 107 10.32 9.81 -19.47
N PRO A 108 9.06 10.10 -19.87
CA PRO A 108 7.99 9.13 -20.04
C PRO A 108 8.11 8.23 -21.30
N ALA A 109 9.28 8.15 -21.95
CA ALA A 109 9.47 7.38 -23.18
C ALA A 109 9.74 5.86 -22.98
N SER A 110 9.78 5.35 -21.76
CA SER A 110 9.84 3.90 -21.51
C SER A 110 8.79 3.46 -20.50
N ALA A 111 7.53 3.42 -20.94
CA ALA A 111 6.41 2.76 -20.24
C ALA A 111 6.72 1.29 -19.84
N GLY A 112 7.74 0.67 -20.46
CA GLY A 112 8.24 -0.64 -20.08
C GLY A 112 9.01 -0.70 -18.76
N ASP A 113 9.76 0.35 -18.39
CA ASP A 113 10.71 0.29 -17.27
C ASP A 113 10.06 0.54 -15.92
N ALA A 114 9.03 1.38 -15.87
CA ALA A 114 8.35 1.68 -14.62
C ALA A 114 7.37 0.60 -14.20
N LEU A 115 6.66 -0.02 -15.16
CA LEU A 115 5.89 -1.23 -14.89
C LEU A 115 6.83 -2.39 -14.55
N ALA A 116 8.02 -2.46 -15.17
CA ALA A 116 9.04 -3.45 -14.79
C ALA A 116 9.58 -3.22 -13.37
N LEU A 117 9.81 -1.97 -12.96
CA LEU A 117 10.27 -1.62 -11.62
C LEU A 117 9.17 -1.86 -10.58
N ALA A 118 7.94 -1.42 -10.84
CA ALA A 118 6.79 -1.72 -9.99
C ALA A 118 6.60 -3.24 -9.84
N ARG A 119 6.68 -3.99 -10.95
CA ARG A 119 6.65 -5.47 -10.91
C ARG A 119 7.83 -6.06 -10.16
N ALA A 120 9.04 -5.52 -10.31
CA ALA A 120 10.23 -6.01 -9.63
C ALA A 120 10.14 -5.77 -8.13
N VAL A 121 9.75 -4.56 -7.73
CA VAL A 121 9.50 -4.17 -6.34
C VAL A 121 8.38 -5.03 -5.75
N LEU A 122 7.26 -5.22 -6.45
CA LEU A 122 6.18 -6.09 -6.01
C LEU A 122 6.60 -7.57 -5.91
N ALA A 123 7.44 -8.05 -6.82
CA ALA A 123 7.96 -9.43 -6.80
C ALA A 123 8.93 -9.67 -5.64
N GLU A 124 9.84 -8.74 -5.37
CA GLU A 124 10.79 -8.80 -4.25
C GLU A 124 10.05 -8.85 -2.92
N LEU A 125 9.01 -8.04 -2.80
CA LEU A 125 8.17 -7.97 -1.63
C LEU A 125 7.29 -9.20 -1.43
N ARG A 126 6.86 -9.82 -2.54
CA ARG A 126 6.15 -11.10 -2.51
C ARG A 126 7.07 -12.23 -2.06
N ALA A 127 8.30 -12.27 -2.54
CA ALA A 127 9.30 -13.25 -2.10
C ALA A 127 9.62 -13.15 -0.61
N LEU A 128 9.69 -11.92 -0.07
CA LEU A 128 9.86 -11.69 1.37
C LEU A 128 8.66 -12.17 2.19
N ALA A 129 7.43 -11.96 1.68
CA ALA A 129 6.21 -12.44 2.33
C ALA A 129 6.13 -13.98 2.33
N ASP A 130 6.41 -14.61 1.19
CA ASP A 130 6.44 -16.08 1.06
C ASP A 130 7.48 -16.70 2.00
N SER A 131 8.66 -16.06 2.12
CA SER A 131 9.73 -16.48 3.03
C SER A 131 9.34 -16.37 4.51
N ALA A 132 8.54 -15.36 4.87
CA ALA A 132 8.03 -15.22 6.24
C ALA A 132 6.96 -16.27 6.56
N GLN A 133 6.05 -16.56 5.63
CA GLN A 133 5.04 -17.62 5.80
C GLN A 133 5.68 -19.02 5.90
N ALA A 134 6.72 -19.30 5.11
CA ALA A 134 7.44 -20.56 5.18
C ALA A 134 8.08 -20.79 6.55
N ARG A 135 8.73 -19.76 7.11
CA ARG A 135 9.33 -19.81 8.46
C ARG A 135 8.28 -20.02 9.56
N LEU A 136 7.12 -19.38 9.44
CA LEU A 136 6.04 -19.58 10.41
C LEU A 136 5.50 -21.01 10.37
N ALA A 137 5.31 -21.57 9.16
CA ALA A 137 4.84 -22.95 9.00
C ALA A 137 5.88 -24.00 9.47
N GLU A 138 7.18 -23.72 9.35
CA GLU A 138 8.24 -24.57 9.93
C GLU A 138 8.21 -24.58 11.45
N LEU A 139 8.02 -23.41 12.08
CA LEU A 139 7.89 -23.31 13.54
C LEU A 139 6.65 -24.07 14.06
N GLU A 140 5.53 -24.01 13.34
CA GLU A 140 4.31 -24.75 13.69
C GLU A 140 4.49 -26.28 13.58
N ARG A 141 5.23 -26.75 12.57
CA ARG A 141 5.56 -28.19 12.43
C ARG A 141 6.49 -28.67 13.54
N ALA A 142 7.55 -27.91 13.82
CA ALA A 142 8.51 -28.24 14.88
C ALA A 142 7.82 -28.33 16.25
N HIS A 143 6.88 -27.43 16.53
CA HIS A 143 6.08 -27.47 17.76
C HIS A 143 5.17 -28.70 17.85
N THR A 144 4.60 -29.14 16.73
CA THR A 144 3.71 -30.32 16.69
C THR A 144 4.50 -31.61 16.93
N GLU A 145 5.71 -31.73 16.38
CA GLU A 145 6.58 -32.91 16.53
C GLU A 145 7.12 -33.06 17.98
N GLU A 146 7.51 -31.96 18.64
CA GLU A 146 7.91 -31.98 20.06
C GLU A 146 6.78 -32.43 20.99
N VAL A 147 5.54 -32.00 20.73
CA VAL A 147 4.37 -32.37 21.54
C VAL A 147 4.01 -33.85 21.39
N THR A 148 4.16 -34.42 20.19
CA THR A 148 3.92 -35.86 19.97
C THR A 148 5.07 -36.76 20.44
N SER A 149 6.30 -36.25 20.53
CA SER A 149 7.45 -37.02 21.04
C SER A 149 7.52 -37.10 22.57
N SER A 150 6.72 -36.31 23.28
CA SER A 150 6.68 -36.27 24.75
C SER A 150 5.43 -36.94 25.36
N ALA A 151 4.65 -37.67 24.55
CA ALA A 151 3.47 -38.45 24.96
C ALA A 151 3.73 -39.96 24.82
#